data_AF-A0A3S4W0B4-F1
#
_entry.id   AF-A0A3S4W0B4-F1
#
_cell.length_a   1.000
_cell.length_b   1.000
_cell.length_c   1.000
_cell.angle_alpha   90.00
_cell.angle_beta   90.00
_cell.angle_gamma   90.00
#
_symmetry.space_group_name_H-M   'P 1'
#
loop_
_entity.id
_entity.type
_entity.pdbx_description
1 polymer ?
#
loop_
_entity_poly.entity_id
_entity_poly.type
_entity_poly.pdbx_seq_one_letter_code
_entity_poly.pdbx_strand_id
1 'polypeptide(L)'
;MFNVQNPSKDYSQGHNLFERNGDDWVLVSNYRWNVLVQPDGTQYHIDRKGNYKKFDRTYQEQSSERPPLGLFLEMFKRENSFFDK
;
A
#
# COMPACT_ATOMS: atom_id res chain seq x y z
N MET A 1 -6.71 4.93 23.32
CA MET A 1 -8.11 5.41 23.24
C MET A 1 -9.11 4.34 23.68
N PHE A 2 -9.07 3.11 23.16
CA PHE A 2 -10.04 2.06 23.52
C PHE A 2 -9.47 0.83 24.23
N ASN A 3 -8.15 0.82 24.52
CA ASN A 3 -7.45 -0.26 25.20
C ASN A 3 -7.76 -1.67 24.62
N VAL A 4 -7.86 -1.77 23.30
CA VAL A 4 -8.06 -3.04 22.60
C VAL A 4 -6.85 -3.93 22.85
N GLN A 5 -7.09 -5.18 23.23
CA GLN A 5 -6.03 -6.15 23.56
C GLN A 5 -5.69 -7.08 22.39
N ASN A 6 -6.58 -7.20 21.40
CA ASN A 6 -6.31 -7.99 20.20
C ASN A 6 -5.10 -7.42 19.43
N PRO A 7 -4.28 -8.27 18.80
CA PRO A 7 -3.28 -7.85 17.83
C PRO A 7 -3.87 -6.90 16.76
N SER A 8 -3.19 -5.81 16.44
CA SER A 8 -3.68 -4.82 15.47
C SER A 8 -3.99 -5.42 14.09
N LYS A 9 -3.18 -6.40 13.66
CA LYS A 9 -3.34 -7.14 12.40
C LYS A 9 -4.66 -7.89 12.27
N ASP A 10 -5.36 -8.15 13.38
CA ASP A 10 -6.61 -8.91 13.36
C ASP A 10 -7.80 -8.03 12.96
N TYR A 11 -7.68 -6.70 13.05
CA TYR A 11 -8.76 -5.75 12.76
C TYR A 11 -8.33 -4.50 11.99
N SER A 12 -7.04 -4.35 11.68
CA SER A 12 -6.51 -3.21 10.94
C SER A 12 -5.30 -3.57 10.10
N GLN A 13 -5.04 -2.76 9.08
CA GLN A 13 -3.84 -2.82 8.22
C GLN A 13 -2.83 -1.70 8.52
N GLY A 14 -3.10 -0.88 9.53
CA GLY A 14 -2.30 0.29 9.87
C GLY A 14 -1.46 0.09 11.12
N HIS A 15 -0.56 1.05 11.34
CA HIS A 15 0.23 1.17 12.57
C HIS A 15 -0.28 2.34 13.41
N ASN A 16 0.09 2.35 14.68
CA ASN A 16 -0.14 3.50 15.55
C ASN A 16 0.67 4.70 15.04
N LEU A 17 0.00 5.80 14.69
CA LEU A 17 0.62 7.01 14.12
C LEU A 17 1.66 7.68 15.02
N PHE A 18 1.67 7.37 16.33
CA PHE A 18 2.64 7.92 17.28
C PHE A 18 3.88 7.03 17.45
N GLU A 19 3.88 5.83 16.88
CA GLU A 19 5.04 4.95 16.90
C GLU A 19 5.93 5.21 15.67
N ARG A 20 7.25 5.08 15.83
CA ARG A 20 8.22 5.39 14.76
C ARG A 20 8.51 4.20 13.84
N ASN A 21 7.92 3.05 14.12
CA ASN A 21 7.98 1.81 13.37
C ASN A 21 6.70 1.69 12.53
N GLY A 22 6.76 2.23 11.32
CA GLY A 22 5.73 2.05 10.31
C GLY A 22 6.38 1.81 8.95
N ASP A 23 5.57 1.45 7.96
CA ASP A 23 6.06 1.30 6.60
C ASP A 23 6.37 2.65 5.99
N ASP A 24 7.37 2.68 5.11
CA ASP A 24 7.73 3.84 4.30
C ASP A 24 6.85 3.95 3.05
N TRP A 25 5.56 3.60 3.18
CA TRP A 25 4.56 3.72 2.14
C TRP A 25 3.14 3.64 2.72
N VAL A 26 2.16 4.15 1.98
CA VAL A 26 0.74 3.98 2.30
C VAL A 26 -0.01 3.36 1.11
N LEU A 27 -1.01 2.54 1.40
CA LEU A 27 -1.93 1.98 0.40
C LEU A 27 -3.24 2.76 0.41
N VAL A 28 -3.64 3.21 -0.78
CA VAL A 28 -4.97 3.76 -1.07
C VAL A 28 -5.61 2.87 -2.12
N SER A 29 -6.86 2.48 -1.93
CA SER A 29 -7.51 1.56 -2.86
C SER A 29 -8.96 1.94 -3.15
N ASN A 30 -9.44 1.46 -4.28
CA ASN A 30 -10.86 1.40 -4.62
C ASN A 30 -11.13 0.11 -5.41
N TYR A 31 -12.35 -0.05 -5.91
CA TYR A 31 -12.74 -1.25 -6.65
C TYR A 31 -11.93 -1.51 -7.93
N ARG A 32 -11.23 -0.52 -8.50
CA ARG A 32 -10.44 -0.67 -9.74
C ARG A 32 -8.94 -0.73 -9.49
N TRP A 33 -8.45 0.03 -8.52
CA TRP A 33 -7.02 0.34 -8.37
C TRP A 33 -6.56 0.13 -6.94
N ASN A 34 -5.37 -0.44 -6.81
CA ASN A 34 -4.52 -0.33 -5.65
C ASN A 34 -3.43 0.70 -5.95
N VAL A 35 -3.27 1.70 -5.09
CA VAL A 35 -2.30 2.77 -5.24
C VAL A 35 -1.36 2.76 -4.04
N LEU A 36 -0.10 2.45 -4.31
CA LEU A 36 0.97 2.57 -3.32
C LEU A 36 1.60 3.95 -3.43
N VAL A 37 1.70 4.68 -2.33
CA VAL A 37 2.30 6.02 -2.27
C VAL A 37 3.51 6.01 -1.34
N GLN A 38 4.65 6.47 -1.86
CA GLN A 38 5.92 6.57 -1.13
C GLN A 38 6.12 7.99 -0.55
N PRO A 39 7.01 8.17 0.45
CA PRO A 39 7.28 9.44 1.13
C PRO A 39 7.69 10.59 0.21
N ASP A 40 8.34 10.28 -0.91
CA ASP A 40 8.76 11.28 -1.91
C ASP A 40 7.60 11.74 -2.82
N GLY A 41 6.43 11.13 -2.67
CA GLY A 41 5.22 11.32 -3.46
C GLY A 41 5.15 10.45 -4.72
N THR A 42 6.11 9.54 -4.94
CA THR A 42 6.02 8.52 -5.98
C THR A 42 4.79 7.64 -5.74
N GLN A 43 4.03 7.37 -6.79
CA GLN A 43 2.82 6.55 -6.74
C GLN A 43 2.92 5.42 -7.75
N TYR A 44 2.51 4.22 -7.34
CA TYR A 44 2.31 3.09 -8.24
C TYR A 44 0.84 2.72 -8.24
N HIS A 45 0.18 2.94 -9.37
CA HIS A 45 -1.22 2.57 -9.59
C HIS A 45 -1.25 1.21 -10.25
N ILE A 46 -1.85 0.22 -9.60
CA ILE A 46 -1.84 -1.17 -10.02
C ILE A 46 -3.29 -1.63 -10.22
N ASP A 47 -3.59 -2.14 -11.40
CA ASP A 47 -4.90 -2.72 -11.69
C ASP A 47 -5.01 -4.17 -11.20
N ARG A 48 -6.22 -4.72 -11.23
CA ARG A 48 -6.50 -6.12 -10.83
C ARG A 48 -5.80 -7.17 -11.70
N LYS A 49 -5.29 -6.80 -12.87
CA LYS A 49 -4.56 -7.69 -13.78
C LYS A 49 -3.05 -7.64 -13.51
N GLY A 50 -2.59 -6.79 -12.58
CA GLY A 50 -1.19 -6.58 -12.27
C GLY A 50 -0.48 -5.61 -13.21
N ASN A 51 -1.19 -4.94 -14.13
CA ASN A 51 -0.59 -3.85 -14.89
C ASN A 51 -0.41 -2.66 -13.94
N TYR A 52 0.71 -1.96 -14.08
CA TYR A 52 1.00 -0.82 -13.23
C TYR A 52 1.42 0.41 -14.03
N LYS A 53 1.18 1.58 -13.44
CA LYS A 53 1.69 2.88 -13.90
C LYS A 53 2.37 3.59 -12.74
N LYS A 54 3.45 4.31 -13.04
CA LYS A 54 4.19 5.12 -12.06
C LYS A 54 3.83 6.59 -12.26
N PHE A 55 3.60 7.29 -11.16
CA PHE A 55 3.39 8.73 -11.14
C PHE A 55 4.33 9.39 -10.13
N ASP A 56 4.69 10.64 -10.36
CA ASP A 56 5.37 11.46 -9.35
C ASP A 56 4.37 12.19 -8.44
N ARG A 57 4.90 13.00 -7.51
CA ARG A 57 4.10 13.78 -6.55
C ARG A 57 3.15 14.79 -7.20
N THR A 58 3.41 15.19 -8.45
CA THR A 58 2.60 16.13 -9.22
C THR A 58 1.58 15.43 -10.10
N TYR A 59 1.45 14.10 -9.96
CA TYR A 59 0.54 13.25 -10.73
C TYR A 59 0.91 13.15 -12.22
N GLN A 60 2.18 13.40 -12.56
CA GLN A 60 2.68 13.18 -13.91
C GLN A 60 3.08 11.71 -14.08
N GLU A 61 2.59 11.06 -15.14
CA GLU A 61 2.96 9.68 -15.46
C GLU A 61 4.45 9.63 -15.86
N GLN A 62 5.18 8.69 -15.27
CA GLN A 62 6.62 8.48 -15.47
C GLN A 62 6.85 7.13 -16.13
N SER A 63 7.86 7.04 -16.99
CA SER A 63 8.29 5.74 -17.50
C SER A 63 8.84 4.88 -16.36
N SER A 64 8.53 3.59 -16.40
CA SER A 64 9.01 2.62 -15.42
C SER A 64 9.26 1.28 -16.11
N GLU A 65 10.53 0.97 -16.34
CA GLU A 65 10.92 -0.27 -17.01
C GLU A 65 10.92 -1.48 -16.06
N ARG A 66 11.04 -1.24 -14.74
CA ARG A 66 11.12 -2.30 -13.74
C ARG A 66 10.23 -1.99 -12.53
N PRO A 67 9.22 -2.84 -12.24
CA PRO A 67 8.41 -2.67 -11.05
C PRO A 67 9.21 -2.95 -9.78
N PRO A 68 8.98 -2.24 -8.67
CA PRO A 68 9.50 -2.61 -7.37
C PRO A 68 8.73 -3.84 -6.83
N LEU A 69 9.04 -5.03 -7.37
CA LEU A 69 8.25 -6.24 -7.15
C LEU A 69 8.10 -6.61 -5.67
N GLY A 70 9.17 -6.44 -4.86
CA GLY A 70 9.10 -6.70 -3.42
C GLY A 70 8.05 -5.85 -2.72
N LEU A 71 7.98 -4.57 -3.10
CA LEU A 71 7.00 -3.63 -2.56
C LEU A 71 5.57 -3.97 -2.99
N PHE A 72 5.39 -4.44 -4.23
CA PHE A 72 4.07 -4.89 -4.71
C PHE A 72 3.60 -6.15 -3.99
N LEU A 73 4.48 -7.13 -3.80
CA LEU A 73 4.15 -8.36 -3.07
C LEU A 73 3.76 -8.08 -1.61
N GLU A 74 4.46 -7.15 -0.96
CA GLU A 74 4.12 -6.71 0.40
C GLU A 74 2.75 -6.05 0.44
N MET A 75 2.47 -5.13 -0.50
CA MET A 75 1.18 -4.47 -0.64
C MET A 75 0.04 -5.48 -0.87
N PHE A 76 0.21 -6.44 -1.79
CA PHE A 76 -0.80 -7.47 -2.04
C PHE A 76 -1.02 -8.37 -0.84
N LYS A 77 0.04 -8.74 -0.11
CA LYS A 77 -0.10 -9.51 1.12
C LYS A 77 -0.90 -8.75 2.18
N ARG A 78 -0.72 -7.43 2.27
CA ARG A 78 -1.48 -6.57 3.17
C ARG A 78 -2.94 -6.45 2.74
N GLU A 79 -3.18 -6.14 1.47
CA GLU A 79 -4.52 -6.00 0.92
C GLU A 79 -5.35 -7.27 1.11
N ASN A 80 -4.72 -8.45 0.98
CA ASN A 80 -5.37 -9.74 1.14
C ASN A 80 -5.43 -10.25 2.60
N SER A 81 -5.05 -9.45 3.61
CA SER A 81 -4.91 -9.92 4.99
C SER A 81 -6.22 -10.38 5.65
N PHE A 82 -7.37 -9.94 5.13
CA PHE A 82 -8.70 -10.23 5.68
C PHE A 82 -9.53 -11.18 4.81
N PHE A 83 -8.99 -11.67 3.69
CA PHE A 83 -9.68 -12.69 2.91
C PHE A 83 -9.36 -14.08 3.46
N ASP A 84 -10.40 -14.89 3.63
CA ASP A 84 -10.24 -16.31 3.89
C ASP A 84 -9.59 -16.99 2.68
N LYS A 85 -8.74 -18.00 2.96
CA LYS A 85 -8.05 -18.78 1.94
C LYS A 85 -8.95 -19.82 1.28
#